data_AF-A0A7I0KI72-F1
#
_entry.id   AF-A0A7I0KI72-F1
#
_cell.length_a   1.000
_cell.length_b   1.000
_cell.length_c   1.000
_cell.angle_alpha   90.00
_cell.angle_beta   90.00
_cell.angle_gamma   90.00
#
_symmetry.space_group_name_H-M   'P 1'
#
loop_
_entity.id
_entity.type
_entity.pdbx_description
1 polymer ?
#
loop_
_entity_poly.entity_id
_entity_poly.type
_entity_poly.pdbx_seq_one_letter_code
_entity_poly.pdbx_strand_id
1 'polypeptide(L)'
;MITASQLRAARALLNIDQKTLAEMAGVSLPTIQRMEASQGNVRGVVDSLMKVINALNRAGVELLSEHMRSDDGGRGVRFRHPDTLLGKPN
;
A
#
# COMPACT_ATOMS: atom_id res chain seq x y z
N MET A 1 5.94 -8.10 5.08
CA MET A 1 5.36 -7.10 6.01
C MET A 1 5.46 -5.72 5.35
N ILE A 2 4.59 -4.77 5.70
CA ILE A 2 4.57 -3.41 5.12
C ILE A 2 4.90 -2.40 6.22
N THR A 3 5.57 -1.31 5.86
CA THR A 3 5.88 -0.22 6.79
C THR A 3 4.88 0.93 6.69
N ALA A 4 4.79 1.73 7.77
CA ALA A 4 4.02 2.96 7.76
C ALA A 4 4.53 3.98 6.71
N SER A 5 5.84 3.97 6.42
CA SER A 5 6.41 4.79 5.35
C SER A 5 5.92 4.37 3.97
N GLN A 6 5.83 3.07 3.69
CA GLN A 6 5.27 2.56 2.44
C GLN A 6 3.79 2.92 2.28
N LEU A 7 3.01 2.86 3.35
CA LEU A 7 1.60 3.24 3.31
C LEU A 7 1.43 4.73 2.93
N ARG A 8 2.19 5.62 3.61
CA ARG A 8 2.17 7.06 3.31
C ARG A 8 2.65 7.36 1.89
N ALA A 9 3.70 6.70 1.44
CA ALA A 9 4.24 6.85 0.09
C ALA A 9 3.23 6.42 -0.99
N ALA A 10 2.56 5.28 -0.80
CA ALA A 10 1.52 4.84 -1.73
C ALA A 10 0.38 5.85 -1.85
N ARG A 11 -0.02 6.42 -0.72
CA ARG A 11 -1.07 7.42 -0.68
C ARG A 11 -0.66 8.72 -1.38
N ALA A 12 0.60 9.13 -1.22
CA ALA A 12 1.18 10.26 -1.93
C ALA A 12 1.22 10.04 -3.46
N LEU A 13 1.62 8.84 -3.91
CA LEU A 13 1.63 8.49 -5.34
C LEU A 13 0.23 8.53 -5.96
N LEU A 14 -0.79 8.11 -5.21
CA LEU A 14 -2.19 8.16 -5.64
C LEU A 14 -2.82 9.55 -5.50
N ASN A 15 -2.13 10.52 -4.90
CA ASN A 15 -2.66 11.85 -4.58
C ASN A 15 -3.99 11.81 -3.80
N ILE A 16 -4.08 10.93 -2.78
CA ILE A 16 -5.27 10.81 -1.93
C ILE A 16 -4.98 11.11 -0.46
N ASP A 17 -6.02 11.44 0.30
CA ASP A 17 -5.92 11.62 1.75
C ASP A 17 -6.24 10.31 2.50
N GLN A 18 -6.10 10.34 3.84
CA GLN A 18 -6.34 9.17 4.68
C GLN A 18 -7.80 8.70 4.66
N LYS A 19 -8.75 9.64 4.46
CA LYS A 19 -10.19 9.36 4.45
C LYS A 19 -10.56 8.62 3.18
N THR A 20 -10.10 9.10 2.03
CA THR A 20 -10.25 8.44 0.73
C THR A 20 -9.66 7.03 0.76
N LEU A 21 -8.47 6.85 1.34
CA LEU A 21 -7.88 5.51 1.48
C LEU A 21 -8.73 4.59 2.36
N ALA A 22 -9.27 5.10 3.47
CA ALA A 22 -10.14 4.34 4.36
C ALA A 22 -11.41 3.87 3.63
N GLU A 23 -12.05 4.76 2.86
CA GLU A 23 -13.21 4.48 2.02
C GLU A 23 -12.91 3.41 0.96
N MET A 24 -11.82 3.57 0.20
CA MET A 24 -11.39 2.61 -0.82
C MET A 24 -11.09 1.20 -0.27
N ALA A 25 -10.62 1.14 0.98
CA ALA A 25 -10.28 -0.10 1.67
C ALA A 25 -11.46 -0.69 2.47
N GLY A 26 -12.56 0.04 2.66
CA GLY A 26 -13.66 -0.41 3.51
C GLY A 26 -13.25 -0.60 4.98
N VAL A 27 -12.37 0.28 5.48
CA VAL A 27 -11.95 0.30 6.90
C VAL A 27 -12.22 1.68 7.50
N SER A 28 -12.16 1.80 8.82
CA SER A 28 -12.38 3.09 9.48
C SER A 28 -11.16 4.01 9.35
N LEU A 29 -11.39 5.33 9.29
CA LEU A 29 -10.31 6.33 9.29
C LEU A 29 -9.31 6.16 10.46
N PRO A 30 -9.74 5.90 11.72
CA PRO A 30 -8.81 5.60 12.81
C PRO A 30 -7.91 4.39 12.55
N THR A 31 -8.37 3.41 11.76
CA THR A 31 -7.54 2.27 11.38
C THR A 31 -6.38 2.71 10.50
N ILE A 32 -6.63 3.54 9.48
CA ILE A 32 -5.57 4.12 8.62
C ILE A 32 -4.61 4.98 9.45
N GLN A 33 -5.13 5.85 10.32
CA GLN A 33 -4.31 6.70 11.18
C GLN A 33 -3.36 5.88 12.08
N ARG A 34 -3.85 4.81 12.72
CA ARG A 34 -3.02 3.91 13.52
C ARG A 34 -1.95 3.20 12.68
N MET A 35 -2.31 2.76 11.47
CA MET A 35 -1.35 2.12 10.56
C MET A 35 -0.23 3.09 10.17
N GLU A 36 -0.56 4.33 9.81
CA GLU A 36 0.45 5.35 9.43
C GLU A 36 1.26 5.89 10.61
N ALA A 37 0.75 5.81 11.83
CA ALA A 37 1.46 6.19 13.06
C ALA A 37 2.43 5.11 13.58
N SER A 38 2.42 3.90 12.99
CA SER A 38 3.28 2.80 13.43
C SER A 38 4.77 3.12 13.21
N GLN A 39 5.60 2.82 14.22
CA GLN A 39 7.06 2.92 14.11
C GLN A 39 7.60 1.67 13.41
N GLY A 40 7.92 1.80 12.12
CA GLY A 40 8.42 0.69 11.29
C GLY A 40 7.28 -0.10 10.63
N ASN A 41 7.23 -1.42 10.89
CA ASN A 41 6.20 -2.28 10.34
C ASN A 41 4.82 -1.92 10.92
N VAL A 42 3.81 -1.91 10.06
CA VAL A 42 2.41 -1.75 10.49
C VAL A 42 2.02 -2.94 11.35
N ARG A 43 1.69 -2.68 12.62
CA ARG A 43 1.18 -3.68 13.56
C ARG A 43 -0.34 -3.57 13.59
N GLY A 44 -1.06 -4.68 13.38
CA GLY A 44 -2.53 -4.63 13.38
C GLY A 44 -3.19 -5.93 12.92
N VAL A 45 -4.52 -5.86 12.81
CA VAL A 45 -5.38 -6.96 12.33
C VAL A 45 -5.06 -7.25 10.86
N VAL A 46 -4.66 -8.49 10.57
CA VAL A 46 -4.22 -8.94 9.24
C VAL A 46 -5.28 -8.67 8.17
N ASP A 47 -6.56 -8.90 8.48
CA ASP A 47 -7.68 -8.63 7.56
C ASP A 47 -7.74 -7.17 7.09
N SER A 48 -7.65 -6.22 8.04
CA SER A 48 -7.66 -4.80 7.71
C SER A 48 -6.44 -4.40 6.86
N LEU A 49 -5.28 -4.97 7.16
CA LEU A 49 -4.08 -4.72 6.37
C LEU A 49 -4.25 -5.24 4.94
N MET A 50 -4.79 -6.45 4.75
CA MET A 50 -5.06 -7.02 3.43
C MET A 50 -6.06 -6.18 2.63
N LYS A 51 -7.10 -5.66 3.27
CA LYS A 51 -8.07 -4.74 2.65
C LYS A 51 -7.40 -3.47 2.10
N VAL A 52 -6.50 -2.88 2.89
CA VAL A 52 -5.74 -1.69 2.49
C VAL A 52 -4.80 -1.98 1.33
N ILE A 53 -4.03 -3.07 1.39
CA ILE A 53 -3.14 -3.50 0.29
C ILE A 53 -3.93 -3.68 -1.00
N ASN A 54 -5.07 -4.38 -0.91
CA ASN A 54 -5.91 -4.64 -2.08
C ASN A 54 -6.48 -3.36 -2.66
N ALA A 55 -6.85 -2.38 -1.83
CA ALA A 55 -7.30 -1.08 -2.29
C ALA A 55 -6.21 -0.30 -3.04
N LEU A 56 -5.00 -0.26 -2.49
CA LEU A 56 -3.84 0.38 -3.13
C LEU A 56 -3.50 -0.29 -4.46
N ASN A 57 -3.48 -1.63 -4.47
CA ASN A 57 -3.32 -2.42 -5.67
C ASN A 57 -4.37 -1.99 -6.70
N ARG A 58 -5.66 -2.13 -6.41
CA ARG A 58 -6.75 -1.75 -7.33
C ARG A 58 -6.62 -0.33 -7.87
N ALA A 59 -6.12 0.61 -7.08
CA ALA A 59 -5.88 2.00 -7.49
C ALA A 59 -4.63 2.21 -8.37
N GLY A 60 -3.87 1.16 -8.65
CA GLY A 60 -2.74 1.18 -9.57
C GLY A 60 -1.38 1.31 -8.90
N VAL A 61 -1.26 1.06 -7.60
CA VAL A 61 0.02 1.11 -6.88
C VAL A 61 0.31 -0.22 -6.19
N GLU A 62 1.56 -0.67 -6.23
CA GLU A 62 2.01 -1.86 -5.52
C GLU A 62 3.15 -1.56 -4.53
N LEU A 63 3.19 -2.35 -3.46
CA LEU A 63 4.16 -2.23 -2.37
C LEU A 63 5.31 -3.22 -2.59
N LEU A 64 6.53 -2.71 -2.67
CA LEU A 64 7.74 -3.49 -2.92
C LEU A 64 8.31 -4.06 -1.61
N SER A 65 8.65 -5.34 -1.62
CA SER A 65 9.32 -6.03 -0.50
C SER A 65 10.84 -5.92 -0.66
N GLU A 66 11.60 -6.11 0.43
CA GLU A 66 13.07 -5.93 0.46
C GLU A 66 13.86 -6.70 -0.61
N HIS A 67 13.30 -7.81 -1.09
CA HIS A 67 13.95 -8.73 -2.03
C HIS A 67 13.32 -8.69 -3.44
N MET A 68 12.43 -7.73 -3.72
CA MET A 68 11.93 -7.54 -5.08
C MET A 68 13.02 -6.90 -5.94
N ARG A 69 13.16 -7.30 -7.21
CA ARG A 69 14.17 -6.76 -8.14
C ARG A 69 14.05 -5.23 -8.26
N SER A 70 14.89 -4.54 -7.49
CA SER A 70 15.43 -3.20 -7.70
C SER A 70 16.94 -3.37 -7.55
N ASP A 71 17.76 -2.73 -8.38
CA ASP A 71 19.20 -3.08 -8.47
C ASP A 71 19.98 -2.96 -7.13
N ASP A 72 19.49 -2.18 -6.16
CA ASP A 72 20.02 -2.08 -4.78
C ASP A 72 19.09 -2.70 -3.69
N GLY A 73 17.93 -3.27 -4.06
CA GLY A 73 16.94 -3.85 -3.15
C GLY A 73 16.17 -2.84 -2.30
N GLY A 74 15.47 -3.33 -1.27
CA GLY A 74 14.80 -2.51 -0.26
C GLY A 74 13.28 -2.32 -0.45
N ARG A 75 12.61 -1.84 0.61
CA ARG A 75 11.16 -1.60 0.60
C ARG A 75 10.84 -0.33 -0.16
N GLY A 76 9.81 -0.39 -0.99
CA GLY A 76 9.42 0.74 -1.82
C GLY A 76 7.95 0.71 -2.21
N VAL A 77 7.58 1.64 -3.07
CA VAL A 77 6.25 1.74 -3.65
C VAL A 77 6.40 2.21 -5.10
N ARG A 78 5.63 1.62 -6.03
CA ARG A 78 5.60 2.05 -7.43
C ARG A 78 4.21 1.94 -8.03
N PHE A 79 4.00 2.61 -9.15
CA PHE A 79 2.83 2.35 -9.99
C PHE A 79 2.91 0.93 -10.57
N ARG A 80 1.75 0.28 -10.69
CA ARG A 80 1.64 -1.01 -11.37
C ARG A 80 1.80 -0.82 -12.88
N HIS A 81 2.40 -1.81 -13.53
CA HIS A 81 2.50 -1.81 -14.97
C HIS A 81 1.09 -1.89 -15.58
N PRO A 82 0.78 -1.14 -16.67
CA PRO A 82 -0.53 -1.18 -17.31
C PRO A 82 -0.93 -2.59 -17.74
N ASP A 83 0.02 -3.46 -18.12
CA ASP A 83 -0.28 -4.86 -18.46
C ASP A 83 -0.82 -5.67 -17.28
N THR A 84 -0.38 -5.38 -16.05
CA THR A 84 -0.88 -6.02 -14.84
C THR A 84 -2.33 -5.62 -14.53
N LEU A 85 -2.76 -4.42 -14.94
CA LEU A 85 -4.14 -3.96 -14.81
C LEU A 85 -5.07 -4.62 -15.85
N LEU A 86 -4.51 -5.06 -16.99
CA LEU A 86 -5.21 -5.73 -18.08
C LEU A 86 -5.23 -7.27 -17.93
N GLY A 87 -4.70 -7.81 -16.83
CA GLY A 87 -4.61 -9.26 -16.61
C GLY A 87 -3.61 -9.97 -17.53
N LYS A 88 -2.69 -9.23 -18.17
CA LYS A 88 -1.63 -9.82 -18.97
C LYS A 88 -0.46 -10.19 -18.06
N PRO A 89 0.06 -11.43 -18.14
CA PRO A 89 1.25 -11.80 -17.38
C PRO A 89 2.46 -10.99 -17.85
N ASN A 90 3.32 -10.69 -16.89
CA ASN A 90 4.56 -9.93 -17.06
C ASN A 90 5.71 -10.83 -17.52
#